data_AF-A0A951JYJ6-F1
#
_entry.id   AF-A0A951JYJ6-F1
#
_cell.length_a   1.000
_cell.length_b   1.000
_cell.length_c   1.000
_cell.angle_alpha   90.00
_cell.angle_beta   90.00
_cell.angle_gamma   90.00
#
_symmetry.space_group_name_H-M   'P 1'
#
loop_
_entity.id
_entity.type
_entity.pdbx_description
1 polymer ?
#
loop_
_entity_poly.entity_id
_entity_poly.type
_entity_poly.pdbx_seq_one_letter_code
_entity_poly.pdbx_strand_id
1 'polypeptide(L)'
;MITRTVAGQQFTFAADDVRRAVRGVLPEPLREHYVVIDGVRYPPKQVLSLLTGLDRADFTTHQARRVLQRAGIAAGRVGQEIHHVQRPTHRDDWPHGGREAEMLRAHQGRWVAQRGLDVLVAADTPQDLVAWLHEHGQRDAVIFRVPHREADVDGAPLR
;
A
#
# COMPACT_ATOMS: atom_id res chain seq x y z
N MET A 1 11.86 -6.82 -16.64
CA MET A 1 11.91 -8.15 -15.97
C MET A 1 13.26 -8.32 -15.32
N ILE A 2 13.33 -8.96 -14.15
CA ILE A 2 14.57 -9.29 -13.43
C ILE A 2 14.59 -10.76 -13.01
N THR A 3 15.77 -11.35 -12.89
CA THR A 3 15.97 -12.68 -12.33
C THR A 3 16.71 -12.58 -11.00
N ARG A 4 16.20 -13.19 -9.92
CA ARG A 4 16.77 -13.17 -8.56
C ARG A 4 16.70 -14.55 -7.92
N THR A 5 17.64 -14.85 -7.03
CA THR A 5 17.61 -16.04 -6.19
C THR A 5 17.07 -15.68 -4.80
N VAL A 6 16.07 -16.41 -4.32
CA VAL A 6 15.48 -16.31 -2.98
C VAL A 6 15.41 -17.73 -2.42
N ALA A 7 15.87 -17.95 -1.18
CA ALA A 7 15.91 -19.27 -0.56
C ALA A 7 16.58 -20.37 -1.44
N GLY A 8 17.61 -20.00 -2.22
CA GLY A 8 18.29 -20.94 -3.14
C GLY A 8 17.53 -21.23 -4.44
N GLN A 9 16.31 -20.73 -4.61
CA GLN A 9 15.49 -20.89 -5.81
C GLN A 9 15.52 -19.63 -6.69
N GLN A 10 15.56 -19.82 -8.01
CA GLN A 10 15.63 -18.73 -8.97
C GLN A 10 14.23 -18.35 -9.47
N PHE A 11 13.92 -17.04 -9.43
CA PHE A 11 12.65 -16.48 -9.85
C PHE A 11 12.88 -15.37 -10.86
N THR A 12 12.03 -15.31 -11.88
CA THR A 12 12.01 -14.24 -12.88
C THR A 12 10.65 -13.55 -12.85
N PHE A 13 10.64 -12.23 -12.69
CA PHE A 13 9.42 -11.42 -12.58
C PHE A 13 9.67 -9.96 -12.96
N ALA A 14 8.60 -9.23 -13.25
CA ALA A 14 8.51 -7.80 -13.46
C ALA A 14 7.60 -7.15 -12.40
N ALA A 15 7.55 -5.81 -12.40
CA ALA A 15 6.65 -5.06 -11.53
C ALA A 15 5.18 -5.44 -11.71
N ASP A 16 4.75 -5.80 -12.93
CA ASP A 16 3.37 -6.24 -13.20
C ASP A 16 3.03 -7.56 -12.48
N ASP A 17 3.96 -8.50 -12.44
CA ASP A 17 3.80 -9.76 -11.70
C ASP A 17 3.63 -9.50 -10.20
N VAL A 18 4.34 -8.51 -9.66
CA VAL A 18 4.19 -8.06 -8.27
C VAL A 18 2.80 -7.50 -8.00
N ARG A 19 2.28 -6.64 -8.89
CA ARG A 19 0.91 -6.09 -8.78
C ARG A 19 -0.13 -7.20 -8.81
N ARG A 20 0.03 -8.15 -9.73
CA ARG A 20 -0.88 -9.30 -9.87
C ARG A 20 -0.86 -10.19 -8.64
N ALA A 21 0.29 -10.40 -8.02
CA ALA A 21 0.43 -11.23 -6.82
C ALA A 21 -0.31 -10.69 -5.58
N VAL A 22 -0.45 -9.37 -5.46
CA VAL A 22 -1.15 -8.72 -4.33
C VAL A 22 -2.60 -8.37 -4.63
N ARG A 23 -3.08 -8.61 -5.86
CA ARG A 23 -4.43 -8.23 -6.27
C ARG A 23 -5.47 -8.95 -5.41
N GLY A 24 -6.38 -8.19 -4.81
CA GLY A 24 -7.42 -8.72 -3.91
C GLY A 24 -6.89 -9.14 -2.53
N VAL A 25 -5.62 -8.87 -2.21
CA VAL A 25 -5.04 -9.16 -0.89
C VAL A 25 -4.83 -7.86 -0.13
N LEU A 26 -5.35 -7.81 1.10
CA LEU A 26 -5.14 -6.67 1.99
C LEU A 26 -3.70 -6.68 2.54
N PRO A 27 -3.06 -5.51 2.69
CA PRO A 27 -1.78 -5.41 3.37
C PRO A 27 -1.92 -5.84 4.84
N GLU A 28 -0.95 -6.56 5.36
CA GLU A 28 -0.83 -6.80 6.79
C GLU A 28 -0.32 -5.56 7.52
N PRO A 29 -0.48 -5.50 8.85
CA PRO A 29 0.00 -4.38 9.66
C PRO A 29 1.47 -4.04 9.43
N LEU A 30 1.70 -2.78 9.09
CA LEU A 30 3.04 -2.25 8.89
C LEU A 30 3.73 -2.04 10.23
N ARG A 31 4.96 -2.53 10.33
CA ARG A 31 5.84 -2.30 11.48
C ARG A 31 6.85 -1.21 11.17
N GLU A 32 7.87 -1.56 10.38
CA GLU A 32 9.00 -0.67 10.11
C GLU A 32 9.24 -0.45 8.62
N HIS A 33 9.28 -1.50 7.80
CA HIS A 33 9.53 -1.39 6.36
C HIS A 33 8.28 -1.67 5.55
N TYR A 34 8.12 -0.96 4.44
CA TYR A 34 7.06 -1.19 3.46
C TYR A 34 7.58 -1.08 2.03
N VAL A 35 6.80 -1.66 1.12
CA VAL A 35 6.83 -1.35 -0.31
C VAL A 35 5.51 -0.72 -0.72
N VAL A 36 5.54 0.16 -1.71
CA VAL A 36 4.35 0.83 -2.24
C VAL A 36 3.94 0.15 -3.54
N ILE A 37 2.73 -0.42 -3.58
CA ILE A 37 2.16 -1.06 -4.77
C ILE A 37 0.82 -0.40 -5.02
N ASP A 38 0.71 0.26 -6.17
CA ASP A 38 -0.48 0.98 -6.62
C ASP A 38 -1.03 1.97 -5.57
N GLY A 39 -0.15 2.58 -4.78
CA GLY A 39 -0.52 3.55 -3.73
C GLY A 39 -0.64 2.94 -2.33
N VAL A 40 -0.81 1.61 -2.20
CA VAL A 40 -0.95 0.92 -0.91
C VAL A 40 0.42 0.48 -0.38
N ARG A 41 0.63 0.64 0.92
CA ARG A 41 1.83 0.16 1.60
C ARG A 41 1.66 -1.29 2.08
N TYR A 42 2.51 -2.18 1.58
CA TYR A 42 2.54 -3.59 1.97
C TYR A 42 3.84 -3.93 2.73
N PRO A 43 3.79 -4.85 3.72
CA PRO A 43 4.99 -5.46 4.26
C PRO A 43 5.79 -6.18 3.16
N PRO A 44 7.11 -5.94 3.03
CA PRO A 44 7.89 -6.54 1.94
C PRO A 44 7.84 -8.06 1.94
N LYS A 45 7.76 -8.67 3.14
CA LYS A 45 7.72 -10.13 3.27
C LYS A 45 6.41 -10.74 2.80
N GLN A 46 5.29 -10.05 3.02
CA GLN A 46 4.00 -10.49 2.50
C GLN A 46 4.04 -10.53 0.98
N VAL A 47 4.50 -9.44 0.36
CA VAL A 47 4.56 -9.32 -1.11
C VAL A 47 5.45 -10.39 -1.71
N LEU A 48 6.65 -10.60 -1.17
CA LEU A 48 7.55 -11.60 -1.72
C LEU A 48 6.99 -13.02 -1.56
N SER A 49 6.38 -13.34 -0.41
CA SER A 49 5.75 -14.64 -0.17
C SER A 49 4.63 -14.92 -1.18
N LEU A 50 3.76 -13.93 -1.45
CA LEU A 50 2.70 -14.05 -2.46
C LEU A 50 3.26 -14.19 -3.88
N LEU A 51 4.34 -13.49 -4.21
CA LEU A 51 4.97 -13.52 -5.53
C LEU A 51 5.65 -14.85 -5.82
N THR A 52 6.34 -15.43 -4.83
CA THR A 52 7.21 -16.61 -5.03
C THR A 52 6.62 -17.90 -4.50
N GLY A 53 5.56 -17.83 -3.69
CA GLY A 53 4.99 -18.98 -2.98
C GLY A 53 5.88 -19.51 -1.83
N LEU A 54 6.92 -18.77 -1.45
CA LEU A 54 7.86 -19.18 -0.39
C LEU A 54 7.31 -18.83 0.99
N ASP A 55 7.72 -19.61 1.99
CA ASP A 55 7.40 -19.30 3.37
C ASP A 55 8.16 -18.05 3.80
N ARG A 56 7.55 -17.25 4.66
CA ARG A 56 8.18 -16.03 5.17
C ARG A 56 9.41 -16.33 6.01
N ALA A 57 9.54 -17.50 6.61
CA ALA A 57 10.73 -17.93 7.34
C ALA A 57 11.94 -18.09 6.41
N ASP A 58 11.71 -18.34 5.11
CA ASP A 58 12.78 -18.63 4.14
C ASP A 58 13.59 -17.40 3.73
N PHE A 59 13.15 -16.19 4.11
CA PHE A 59 13.83 -14.96 3.76
C PHE A 59 13.62 -13.84 4.78
N THR A 60 14.55 -12.89 4.76
CA THR A 60 14.53 -11.71 5.65
C THR A 60 13.71 -10.57 5.05
N THR A 61 13.24 -9.65 5.89
CA THR A 61 12.56 -8.41 5.44
C THR A 61 13.44 -7.58 4.51
N HIS A 62 14.74 -7.48 4.83
CA HIS A 62 15.71 -6.75 4.00
C HIS A 62 15.90 -7.40 2.63
N GLN A 63 15.96 -8.74 2.57
CA GLN A 63 16.04 -9.46 1.31
C GLN A 63 14.80 -9.20 0.45
N ALA A 64 13.61 -9.35 1.03
CA ALA A 64 12.36 -9.07 0.33
C ALA A 64 12.31 -7.63 -0.20
N ARG A 65 12.61 -6.65 0.66
CA ARG A 65 12.66 -5.23 0.28
C ARG A 65 13.66 -4.96 -0.85
N ARG A 66 14.84 -5.57 -0.83
CA ARG A 66 15.88 -5.37 -1.86
C ARG A 66 15.50 -6.03 -3.18
N VAL A 67 14.89 -7.20 -3.12
CA VAL A 67 14.39 -7.93 -4.29
C VAL A 67 13.30 -7.13 -5.00
N LEU A 68 12.31 -6.62 -4.24
CA LEU A 68 11.21 -5.82 -4.77
C LEU A 68 11.69 -4.46 -5.31
N GLN A 69 12.63 -3.79 -4.63
CA GLN A 69 13.24 -2.55 -5.15
C GLN A 69 13.92 -2.76 -6.50
N ARG A 70 14.65 -3.86 -6.66
CA ARG A 70 15.27 -4.19 -7.94
C ARG A 70 14.26 -4.48 -9.04
N ALA A 71 13.03 -4.86 -8.69
CA ALA A 71 11.94 -5.05 -9.63
C ALA A 71 11.27 -3.72 -10.03
N GLY A 72 11.71 -2.59 -9.46
CA GLY A 72 11.13 -1.27 -9.70
C GLY A 72 10.05 -0.85 -8.70
N ILE A 73 9.89 -1.59 -7.59
CA ILE A 73 8.89 -1.27 -6.57
C ILE A 73 9.49 -0.30 -5.54
N ALA A 74 8.81 0.82 -5.29
CA ALA A 74 9.25 1.79 -4.29
C ALA A 74 9.19 1.19 -2.87
N ALA A 75 10.16 1.53 -2.02
CA ALA A 75 10.23 1.01 -0.66
C ALA A 75 10.63 2.09 0.35
N GLY A 76 9.93 2.14 1.48
CA GLY A 76 10.13 3.13 2.53
C GLY A 76 10.27 2.53 3.93
N ARG A 77 10.35 3.40 4.93
CA ARG A 77 10.39 3.05 6.35
C ARG A 77 9.44 3.98 7.12
N VAL A 78 8.65 3.40 8.01
CA VAL A 78 7.76 4.13 8.93
C VAL A 78 8.60 5.10 9.77
N GLY A 79 8.26 6.39 9.74
CA GLY A 79 8.96 7.45 10.50
C GLY A 79 10.16 8.11 9.80
N GLN A 80 10.58 7.65 8.62
CA GLN A 80 11.60 8.36 7.81
C GLN A 80 10.98 9.33 6.78
N GLU A 81 9.67 9.21 6.49
CA GLU A 81 8.97 10.06 5.51
C GLU A 81 8.51 11.43 6.09
N ILE A 82 8.67 11.65 7.40
CA ILE A 82 8.31 12.92 8.08
C ILE A 82 9.27 14.10 7.79
N HIS A 83 10.36 13.91 7.03
CA HIS A 83 11.38 14.95 6.81
C HIS A 83 11.54 15.45 5.35
N HIS A 84 10.76 14.98 4.37
CA HIS A 84 10.91 15.47 2.99
C HIS A 84 9.62 15.54 2.15
N VAL A 85 8.50 15.91 2.78
CA VAL A 85 7.33 16.43 2.04
C VAL A 85 7.30 17.94 2.24
N GLN A 86 7.64 18.69 1.19
CA GLN A 86 7.33 20.12 1.11
C GLN A 86 5.82 20.28 1.34
N ARG A 87 5.48 20.98 2.40
CA ARG A 87 4.11 21.27 2.84
C ARG A 87 3.40 22.07 1.73
N PRO A 88 2.33 21.59 1.10
CA PRO A 88 1.55 22.41 0.19
C PRO A 88 0.83 23.47 1.02
N THR A 89 1.24 24.72 0.88
CA THR A 89 0.56 25.88 1.44
C THR A 89 -0.41 26.44 0.40
N HIS A 90 -1.59 25.83 0.22
CA HIS A 90 -2.71 26.53 -0.39
C HIS A 90 -4.06 26.09 0.18
N ARG A 91 -4.96 27.07 0.27
CA ARG A 91 -6.17 27.16 1.09
C ARG A 91 -7.46 26.81 0.31
N ASP A 92 -7.33 26.03 -0.76
CA ASP A 92 -8.47 25.60 -1.57
C ASP A 92 -8.84 24.17 -1.15
N ASP A 93 -9.56 24.15 -0.03
CA ASP A 93 -10.08 23.03 0.74
C ASP A 93 -11.04 22.13 -0.06
N TRP A 94 -10.47 21.19 -0.83
CA TRP A 94 -11.01 19.83 -1.02
C TRP A 94 -9.83 18.85 -1.10
N PRO A 95 -9.92 17.59 -0.60
CA PRO A 95 -8.74 16.74 -0.34
C PRO A 95 -7.98 16.24 -1.58
N HIS A 96 -8.39 16.62 -2.79
CA HIS A 96 -7.98 15.94 -4.02
C HIS A 96 -7.62 16.93 -5.13
N GLY A 97 -6.37 17.36 -5.13
CA GLY A 97 -5.66 17.96 -6.25
C GLY A 97 -4.15 17.74 -6.09
N GLY A 98 -3.49 17.17 -7.11
CA GLY A 98 -2.06 16.87 -7.08
C GLY A 98 -1.72 15.37 -6.98
N ARG A 99 -0.50 15.06 -6.53
CA ARG A 99 0.08 13.69 -6.53
C ARG A 99 -0.77 12.67 -5.73
N GLU A 100 -1.48 13.13 -4.70
CA GLU A 100 -2.38 12.32 -3.87
C GLU A 100 -3.61 11.83 -4.65
N ALA A 101 -4.27 12.71 -5.41
CA ALA A 101 -5.37 12.33 -6.29
C ALA A 101 -4.92 11.33 -7.38
N GLU A 102 -3.68 11.48 -7.87
CA GLU A 102 -3.07 10.55 -8.83
C GLU A 102 -2.77 9.17 -8.22
N MET A 103 -2.36 9.11 -6.95
CA MET A 103 -2.21 7.83 -6.21
C MET A 103 -3.56 7.14 -6.03
N LEU A 104 -4.59 7.90 -5.64
CA LEU A 104 -5.93 7.36 -5.40
C LEU A 104 -6.63 6.95 -6.70
N ARG A 105 -6.26 7.49 -7.87
CA ARG A 105 -6.81 7.05 -9.18
C ARG A 105 -6.67 5.55 -9.43
N ALA A 106 -5.65 4.89 -8.87
CA ALA A 106 -5.47 3.44 -8.97
C ALA A 106 -6.49 2.63 -8.13
N HIS A 107 -7.23 3.30 -7.24
CA HIS A 107 -8.19 2.71 -6.31
C HIS A 107 -9.64 3.09 -6.62
N GLN A 108 -9.94 3.66 -7.78
CA GLN A 108 -11.31 4.00 -8.19
C GLN A 108 -12.28 2.84 -7.92
N GLY A 109 -13.32 3.10 -7.14
CA GLY A 109 -14.34 2.14 -6.73
C GLY A 109 -14.07 1.40 -5.42
N ARG A 110 -12.84 1.47 -4.88
CA ARG A 110 -12.40 0.78 -3.66
C ARG A 110 -12.50 1.69 -2.43
N TRP A 111 -12.64 1.08 -1.26
CA TRP A 111 -12.56 1.74 0.04
C TRP A 111 -11.10 1.85 0.47
N VAL A 112 -10.71 3.01 0.98
CA VAL A 112 -9.33 3.29 1.41
C VAL A 112 -9.34 3.80 2.84
N ALA A 113 -8.42 3.30 3.67
CA ALA A 113 -8.09 3.87 4.95
C ALA A 113 -6.76 4.61 4.84
N GLN A 114 -6.74 5.86 5.29
CA GLN A 114 -5.59 6.75 5.20
C GLN A 114 -5.23 7.30 6.58
N ARG A 115 -3.94 7.57 6.81
CA ARG A 115 -3.46 8.38 7.92
C ARG A 115 -2.46 9.41 7.41
N GLY A 116 -2.76 10.70 7.56
CA GLY A 116 -1.95 11.75 6.94
C GLY A 116 -2.03 11.66 5.42
N LEU A 117 -0.92 11.48 4.70
CA LEU A 117 -0.87 11.23 3.25
C LEU A 117 -0.70 9.74 2.89
N ASP A 118 -0.82 8.86 3.89
CA ASP A 118 -0.44 7.46 3.77
C ASP A 118 -1.67 6.57 3.63
N VAL A 119 -1.81 5.88 2.50
CA VAL A 119 -2.80 4.80 2.35
C VAL A 119 -2.35 3.57 3.13
N LEU A 120 -3.12 3.23 4.16
CA LEU A 120 -2.88 2.10 5.06
C LEU A 120 -3.41 0.79 4.49
N VAL A 121 -4.64 0.82 3.96
CA VAL A 121 -5.33 -0.34 3.37
C VAL A 121 -6.29 0.12 2.30
N ALA A 122 -6.40 -0.64 1.20
CA ALA A 122 -7.45 -0.48 0.20
C ALA A 122 -8.20 -1.81 0.04
N ALA A 123 -9.53 -1.79 0.18
CA ALA A 123 -10.40 -2.95 0.12
C ALA A 123 -11.55 -2.72 -0.87
N ASP A 124 -12.09 -3.80 -1.42
CA ASP A 124 -13.20 -3.71 -2.37
C ASP A 124 -14.53 -3.41 -1.67
N THR A 125 -14.64 -3.76 -0.39
CA THR A 125 -15.81 -3.50 0.44
C THR A 125 -15.45 -2.70 1.70
N PRO A 126 -16.37 -1.88 2.24
CA PRO A 126 -16.14 -1.17 3.50
C PRO A 126 -16.06 -2.13 4.68
N GLN A 127 -16.71 -3.30 4.61
CA GLN A 127 -16.71 -4.30 5.66
C GLN A 127 -15.32 -4.91 5.84
N ASP A 128 -14.65 -5.29 4.75
CA ASP A 128 -13.29 -5.81 4.79
C ASP A 128 -12.31 -4.79 5.37
N LEU A 129 -12.52 -3.51 5.04
CA LEU A 129 -11.71 -2.42 5.55
C LEU A 129 -11.93 -2.16 7.05
N VAL A 130 -13.19 -2.16 7.50
CA VAL A 130 -13.54 -1.98 8.91
C VAL A 130 -13.07 -3.17 9.75
N ALA A 131 -13.22 -4.41 9.24
CA ALA A 131 -12.71 -5.61 9.89
C ALA A 131 -11.19 -5.52 10.08
N TRP A 132 -10.46 -5.14 9.02
CA TRP A 132 -9.02 -4.91 9.07
C TRP A 132 -8.62 -3.84 10.10
N LEU A 133 -9.31 -2.71 10.13
CA LEU A 133 -9.02 -1.62 11.08
C LEU A 133 -9.28 -2.04 12.54
N HIS A 134 -10.34 -2.80 12.77
CA HIS A 134 -10.71 -3.32 14.09
C HIS A 134 -9.69 -4.37 14.58
N GLU A 135 -9.33 -5.34 13.74
CA GLU A 135 -8.34 -6.37 14.04
C GLU A 135 -6.94 -5.79 14.34
N HIS A 136 -6.61 -4.65 13.74
CA HIS A 136 -5.27 -4.07 13.81
C HIS A 136 -5.18 -2.78 14.64
N GLY A 137 -6.26 -2.39 15.33
CA GLY A 137 -6.28 -1.30 16.29
C GLY A 137 -5.98 0.08 15.69
N GLN A 138 -6.25 0.28 14.40
CA GLN A 138 -5.96 1.52 13.66
C GLN A 138 -7.12 2.52 13.84
N ARG A 139 -7.18 3.17 15.00
CA ARG A 139 -8.31 4.03 15.41
C ARG A 139 -8.31 5.45 14.82
N ASP A 140 -7.16 5.93 14.33
CA ASP A 140 -7.00 7.28 13.81
C ASP A 140 -7.03 7.36 12.28
N ALA A 141 -7.45 6.27 11.62
CA ALA A 141 -7.50 6.21 10.17
C ALA A 141 -8.79 6.88 9.65
N VAL A 142 -8.66 7.73 8.63
CA VAL A 142 -9.81 8.26 7.89
C VAL A 142 -10.17 7.25 6.81
N ILE A 143 -11.45 6.86 6.74
CA ILE A 143 -11.97 5.98 5.69
C ILE A 143 -12.71 6.80 4.65
N PHE A 144 -12.46 6.54 3.38
CA PHE A 144 -13.31 7.04 2.31
C PHE A 144 -13.37 6.06 1.15
N ARG A 145 -14.48 6.09 0.41
CA ARG A 145 -14.57 5.40 -0.86
C ARG A 145 -13.92 6.27 -1.92
N VAL A 146 -12.98 5.70 -2.67
CA VAL A 146 -12.40 6.39 -3.82
C VAL A 146 -13.43 6.34 -4.94
N PRO A 147 -13.98 7.49 -5.39
CA PRO A 147 -15.05 7.47 -6.35
C PRO A 147 -14.55 7.09 -7.75
N HIS A 148 -15.44 6.58 -8.61
CA HIS A 148 -15.13 6.34 -10.03
C HIS A 148 -15.05 7.64 -10.84
N ARG A 149 -15.52 8.77 -10.29
CA ARG A 149 -15.48 10.12 -10.86
C ARG A 149 -15.34 11.14 -9.73
N GLU A 150 -14.70 12.27 -9.99
CA GLU A 150 -14.41 13.32 -8.99
C GLU A 150 -15.67 13.87 -8.27
N ALA A 151 -16.88 13.63 -8.81
CA ALA A 151 -18.16 14.14 -8.30
C ALA A 151 -18.90 13.20 -7.31
N ASP A 152 -18.43 11.99 -7.03
CA ASP A 152 -19.15 10.95 -6.25
C ASP A 152 -18.58 10.71 -4.83
N VAL A 153 -18.21 11.78 -4.12
CA VAL A 153 -17.49 11.70 -2.83
C VAL A 153 -18.45 11.57 -1.64
N ASP A 154 -18.54 10.37 -1.06
CA ASP A 154 -19.15 10.09 0.24
C ASP A 154 -18.08 9.52 1.20
N GLY A 155 -17.87 10.18 2.34
CA GLY A 155 -16.95 9.76 3.41
C GLY A 155 -17.65 9.71 4.76
N ALA A 156 -17.50 8.61 5.50
CA ALA A 156 -18.06 8.45 6.83
C ALA A 156 -16.96 8.59 7.88
N PRO A 157 -17.08 9.50 8.87
CA PRO A 157 -16.13 9.57 9.97
C PRO A 157 -16.29 8.33 10.87
N LEU A 158 -15.18 7.68 11.22
CA LEU A 158 -15.14 6.70 12.30
C LEU A 158 -15.29 7.45 13.63
N ARG A 159 -16.25 7.02 14.45
CA ARG A 159 -16.54 7.57 15.79
C ARG A 159 -16.15 6.58 16.87
#